data_AF-A0ABD0T712-F1
#
_entry.id   AF-A0ABD0T712-F1
#
_cell.length_a   1.000
_cell.length_b   1.000
_cell.length_c   1.000
_cell.angle_alpha   90.00
_cell.angle_beta   90.00
_cell.angle_gamma   90.00
#
_symmetry.space_group_name_H-M   'P 1'
#
loop_
_entity.id
_entity.type
_entity.pdbx_description
1 polymer ?
#
loop_
_entity_poly.entity_id
_entity_poly.type
_entity_poly.pdbx_seq_one_letter_code
_entity_poly.pdbx_strand_id
1 'polypeptide(L)'
;MYRNLVEPPFPDTEYGCYMAESNKMYEKALESFPAPEPPDEYKHLPALAPRLQHNTLLDEFIFWTFKYEFPQNIVCFLLNMLPDQDYKEHLTRTFVMHYARIPLVLEAASDPDTLSNRVVHMSVQLFSNEALALRCVQQLHLLHVMVLSLRLMMGKILVQNTLHDPEQNFHYVIDCTRRVMKEHCYWPLVSDFNNVLSHKSVALLFLQDDALVDMWFEFLSMLQGMNVNIRETGGHIEFEPSSYYAAFSCELEAAAYPMWSVLSHLSEPAHAPLARRIIAAALTYLQEWLDAVHFTTPHMERTEVMHASFHFPLHRYLAAFLCAGVRSMGVRACDVLPPPDLLALLCVHPLRVQSLFYEILAGVWVRNGLQIKGQAMTYIQANFCNSMVDMDIYWLQVCAAHLPADQFIDMCIDMFGVREWLSMLPMSPVQAAEQDAMVEGLLTFLAILVSSRTNLGNDELTQSRLEVSTLLAAGDKTHSQLLELMPERSGNAHTRNFESVLKEVSTYRPPPKGSENLEQGLFVPKPIVWEQYYDPLHVLRRAVHRRDFHASMERFTA
;
A
#
# COMPACT_ATOMS: atom_id res chain seq x y z
N MET A 1 -31.32 23.69 27.04
CA MET A 1 -32.48 23.01 26.40
C MET A 1 -32.29 21.50 26.42
N TYR A 2 -31.22 20.96 25.82
CA TYR A 2 -30.95 19.51 25.81
C TYR A 2 -30.93 18.86 27.21
N ARG A 3 -30.21 19.43 28.20
CA ARG A 3 -30.25 18.92 29.59
C ARG A 3 -31.66 18.79 30.18
N ASN A 4 -32.56 19.73 29.89
CA ASN A 4 -33.94 19.65 30.37
C ASN A 4 -34.73 18.48 29.74
N LEU A 5 -34.23 17.91 28.63
CA LEU A 5 -34.85 16.77 27.95
C LEU A 5 -34.37 15.43 28.49
N VAL A 6 -33.16 15.38 29.07
CA VAL A 6 -32.47 14.13 29.41
C VAL A 6 -32.06 14.01 30.88
N GLU A 7 -32.05 15.11 31.64
CA GLU A 7 -31.69 15.12 33.07
C GLU A 7 -32.92 15.31 33.97
N PRO A 8 -33.00 14.58 35.10
CA PRO A 8 -34.04 14.78 36.09
C PRO A 8 -33.88 16.13 36.85
N PRO A 9 -34.95 16.67 37.45
CA PRO A 9 -36.28 16.08 37.59
C PRO A 9 -37.14 16.22 36.33
N PHE A 10 -37.75 15.12 35.90
CA PHE A 10 -38.74 15.14 34.82
C PHE A 10 -40.11 15.59 35.37
N PRO A 11 -40.94 16.28 34.56
CA PRO A 11 -42.27 16.71 34.99
C PRO A 11 -43.16 15.53 35.41
N ASP A 12 -43.98 15.69 36.45
CA ASP A 12 -44.96 14.67 36.87
C ASP A 12 -46.17 14.65 35.92
N THR A 13 -45.94 14.15 34.70
CA THR A 13 -46.87 14.12 33.56
C THR A 13 -46.60 12.86 32.74
N GLU A 14 -47.55 12.46 31.88
CA GLU A 14 -47.33 11.36 30.93
C GLU A 14 -46.07 11.57 30.06
N TYR A 15 -45.85 12.81 29.60
CA TYR A 15 -44.65 13.17 28.86
C TYR A 15 -43.36 13.01 29.69
N GLY A 16 -43.38 13.40 30.97
CA GLY A 16 -42.22 13.21 31.85
C GLY A 16 -41.94 11.74 32.21
N CYS A 17 -42.97 10.89 32.29
CA CYS A 17 -42.79 9.44 32.36
C CYS A 17 -42.11 8.89 31.11
N TYR A 18 -42.54 9.34 29.92
CA TYR A 18 -41.89 9.00 28.65
C TYR A 18 -40.42 9.47 28.62
N MET A 19 -40.12 10.69 29.09
CA MET A 19 -38.74 11.19 29.17
C MET A 19 -37.87 10.32 30.07
N ALA A 20 -38.40 9.89 31.23
CA ALA A 20 -37.68 9.02 32.15
C ALA A 20 -37.39 7.64 31.53
N GLU A 21 -38.37 7.05 30.83
CA GLU A 21 -38.21 5.77 30.14
C GLU A 21 -37.23 5.89 28.96
N SER A 22 -37.37 6.94 28.14
CA SER A 22 -36.47 7.24 27.03
C SER A 22 -35.03 7.40 27.50
N ASN A 23 -34.80 8.15 28.58
CA ASN A 23 -33.46 8.30 29.15
C ASN A 23 -32.88 6.97 29.63
N LYS A 24 -33.69 6.09 30.23
CA LYS A 24 -33.26 4.75 30.63
C LYS A 24 -32.88 3.87 29.43
N MET A 25 -33.64 3.95 28.34
CA MET A 25 -33.33 3.24 27.10
C MET A 25 -32.04 3.75 26.46
N TYR A 26 -31.84 5.07 26.47
CA TYR A 26 -30.64 5.72 25.98
C TYR A 26 -29.40 5.34 26.80
N GLU A 27 -29.47 5.37 28.14
CA GLU A 27 -28.36 4.94 28.99
C GLU A 27 -27.99 3.47 28.76
N LYS A 28 -29.00 2.59 28.66
CA LYS A 28 -28.76 1.19 28.29
C LYS A 28 -28.11 1.06 26.91
N ALA A 29 -28.49 1.90 25.96
CA ALA A 29 -27.91 1.91 24.63
C ALA A 29 -26.44 2.38 24.65
N LEU A 30 -26.09 3.36 25.48
CA LEU A 30 -24.72 3.84 25.68
C LEU A 30 -23.85 2.75 26.33
N GLU A 31 -24.34 2.13 27.40
CA GLU A 31 -23.63 1.08 28.13
C GLU A 31 -23.37 -0.16 27.25
N SER A 32 -24.29 -0.46 26.33
CA SER A 32 -24.15 -1.59 25.40
C SER A 32 -23.31 -1.27 24.16
N PHE A 33 -22.86 -0.02 23.97
CA PHE A 33 -22.16 0.37 22.74
C PHE A 33 -20.68 0.03 22.85
N PRO A 34 -20.06 -0.56 21.80
CA PRO A 34 -18.66 -0.94 21.85
C PRO A 34 -17.74 0.24 22.17
N ALA A 35 -16.72 -0.03 23.00
CA ALA A 35 -15.70 0.93 23.40
C ALA A 35 -14.32 0.46 22.93
N PRO A 36 -13.47 1.36 22.44
CA PRO A 36 -12.09 1.02 22.13
C PRO A 36 -11.30 0.73 23.41
N GLU A 37 -10.31 -0.16 23.32
CA GLU A 37 -9.34 -0.43 24.38
C GLU A 37 -7.95 0.07 23.96
N PRO A 38 -7.67 1.39 24.07
CA PRO A 38 -6.37 1.93 23.69
C PRO A 38 -5.28 1.56 24.72
N PRO A 39 -4.01 1.58 24.30
CA PRO A 39 -2.87 1.52 25.23
C PRO A 39 -2.94 2.63 26.27
N ASP A 40 -2.31 2.42 27.43
CA ASP A 40 -2.36 3.33 28.58
C ASP A 40 -1.95 4.76 28.22
N GLU A 41 -0.94 4.90 27.37
CA GLU A 41 -0.42 6.20 26.93
C GLU A 41 -1.45 7.03 26.15
N TYR A 42 -2.44 6.41 25.49
CA TYR A 42 -3.46 7.08 24.68
C TYR A 42 -4.84 7.12 25.35
N LYS A 43 -5.02 6.52 26.54
CA LYS A 43 -6.29 6.55 27.29
C LYS A 43 -6.79 7.95 27.62
N HIS A 44 -5.89 8.93 27.65
CA HIS A 44 -6.22 10.33 27.93
C HIS A 44 -6.93 11.03 26.75
N LEU A 45 -6.89 10.46 25.54
CA LEU A 45 -7.53 11.06 24.37
C LEU A 45 -9.06 10.95 24.48
N PRO A 46 -9.82 12.06 24.42
CA PRO A 46 -11.26 12.04 24.64
C PRO A 46 -12.05 11.12 23.68
N ALA A 47 -11.62 11.01 22.41
CA ALA A 47 -12.25 10.13 21.43
C ALA A 47 -12.12 8.64 21.77
N LEU A 48 -11.12 8.28 22.60
CA LEU A 48 -10.85 6.92 23.06
C LEU A 48 -11.45 6.64 24.45
N ALA A 49 -12.19 7.59 25.03
CA ALA A 49 -12.84 7.39 26.31
C ALA A 49 -13.79 6.18 26.26
N PRO A 50 -13.83 5.33 27.29
CA PRO A 50 -14.65 4.12 27.27
C PRO A 50 -16.15 4.44 27.17
N ARG A 51 -16.59 5.48 27.88
CA ARG A 51 -17.97 5.97 27.84
C ARG A 51 -18.04 7.31 27.13
N LEU A 52 -18.95 7.41 26.16
CA LEU A 52 -19.26 8.66 25.48
C LEU A 52 -20.01 9.62 26.42
N GLN A 53 -19.71 10.90 26.33
CA GLN A 53 -20.41 11.97 27.05
C GLN A 53 -21.09 12.89 26.03
N HIS A 54 -22.42 12.93 26.06
CA HIS A 54 -23.21 13.75 25.14
C HIS A 54 -23.78 14.95 25.87
N ASN A 55 -23.51 16.14 25.35
CA ASN A 55 -23.95 17.41 25.94
C ASN A 55 -24.95 18.15 25.05
N THR A 56 -25.11 17.68 23.82
CA THR A 56 -25.96 18.28 22.80
C THR A 56 -26.79 17.22 22.08
N LEU A 57 -27.89 17.65 21.46
CA LEU A 57 -28.69 16.77 20.60
C LEU A 57 -27.88 16.25 19.39
N LEU A 58 -26.90 17.02 18.92
CA LEU A 58 -26.00 16.61 17.85
C LEU A 58 -25.14 15.41 18.27
N ASP A 59 -24.65 15.39 19.50
CA ASP A 59 -23.89 14.27 20.05
C ASP A 59 -24.71 12.98 20.05
N GLU A 60 -25.97 13.05 20.50
CA GLU A 60 -26.88 11.92 20.41
C GLU A 60 -27.17 11.49 18.96
N PHE A 61 -27.40 12.42 18.04
CA PHE A 61 -27.65 12.07 16.64
C PHE A 61 -26.47 11.33 16.02
N ILE A 62 -25.24 11.74 16.32
CA ILE A 62 -24.05 11.02 15.86
C ILE A 62 -23.96 9.64 16.51
N PHE A 63 -24.20 9.54 17.82
CA PHE A 63 -24.23 8.25 18.49
C PHE A 63 -25.23 7.28 17.86
N TRP A 64 -26.46 7.72 17.60
CA TRP A 64 -27.48 6.89 16.94
C TRP A 64 -27.10 6.58 15.48
N THR A 65 -26.40 7.48 14.81
CA THR A 65 -25.85 7.22 13.47
C THR A 65 -24.88 6.05 13.51
N PHE A 66 -23.97 6.01 14.48
CA PHE A 66 -23.02 4.91 14.63
C PHE A 66 -23.69 3.62 15.11
N LYS A 67 -24.56 3.70 16.12
CA LYS A 67 -25.23 2.53 16.71
C LYS A 67 -26.13 1.80 15.70
N TYR A 68 -26.75 2.53 14.79
CA TYR A 68 -27.64 1.98 13.76
C TYR A 68 -27.00 1.94 12.37
N GLU A 69 -25.68 1.85 12.27
CA GLU A 69 -24.96 1.58 11.01
C GLU A 69 -25.28 2.60 9.90
N PHE A 70 -25.24 3.88 10.27
CA PHE A 70 -25.40 5.04 9.40
C PHE A 70 -26.74 5.05 8.63
N PRO A 71 -27.89 5.19 9.31
CA PRO A 71 -29.19 5.24 8.63
C PRO A 71 -29.27 6.39 7.63
N GLN A 72 -29.63 6.10 6.39
CA GLN A 72 -29.57 7.07 5.28
C GLN A 72 -30.36 8.35 5.57
N ASN A 73 -31.53 8.25 6.19
CA ASN A 73 -32.35 9.41 6.57
C ASN A 73 -31.64 10.33 7.58
N ILE A 74 -30.96 9.77 8.57
CA ILE A 74 -30.18 10.53 9.57
C ILE A 74 -28.95 11.13 8.91
N VAL A 75 -28.20 10.35 8.13
CA VAL A 75 -27.01 10.83 7.40
C VAL A 75 -27.38 11.98 6.45
N CYS A 76 -28.43 11.84 5.66
CA CYS A 76 -28.91 12.90 4.77
C CYS A 76 -29.32 14.16 5.54
N PHE A 77 -30.04 14.00 6.66
CA PHE A 77 -30.41 15.13 7.52
C PHE A 77 -29.17 15.87 8.05
N LEU A 78 -28.20 15.13 8.59
CA LEU A 78 -26.97 15.69 9.15
C LEU A 78 -26.12 16.39 8.08
N LEU A 79 -26.00 15.80 6.89
CA LEU A 79 -25.19 16.35 5.80
C LEU A 79 -25.85 17.56 5.10
N ASN A 80 -27.18 17.62 5.03
CA ASN A 80 -27.89 18.75 4.42
C ASN A 80 -27.72 20.07 5.18
N MET A 81 -27.30 20.02 6.45
CA MET A 81 -27.04 21.21 7.27
C MET A 81 -25.60 21.72 7.18
N LEU A 82 -24.71 21.03 6.43
CA LEU A 82 -23.32 21.44 6.21
C LEU A 82 -23.08 22.84 5.61
N PRO A 83 -24.02 23.51 4.91
CA PRO A 83 -23.82 24.89 4.50
C PRO A 83 -23.55 25.84 5.67
N ASP A 84 -24.09 25.55 6.86
CA ASP A 84 -23.78 26.25 8.10
C ASP A 84 -22.39 25.81 8.61
N GLN A 85 -21.44 26.75 8.66
CA GLN A 85 -20.05 26.45 9.00
C GLN A 85 -19.85 26.11 10.48
N ASP A 86 -20.58 26.77 11.37
CA ASP A 86 -20.51 26.51 12.81
C ASP A 86 -21.04 25.10 13.09
N TYR A 87 -22.16 24.73 12.47
CA TYR A 87 -22.70 23.38 12.52
C TYR A 87 -21.72 22.35 11.92
N LYS A 88 -21.15 22.61 10.74
CA LYS A 88 -20.17 21.70 10.11
C LYS A 88 -18.99 21.42 11.03
N GLU A 89 -18.50 22.44 11.73
CA GLU A 89 -17.42 22.28 12.70
C GLU A 89 -17.84 21.39 13.86
N HIS A 90 -18.98 21.65 14.50
CA HIS A 90 -19.47 20.82 15.61
C HIS A 90 -19.74 19.37 15.17
N LEU A 91 -20.37 19.16 14.01
CA LEU A 91 -20.64 17.84 13.46
C LEU A 91 -19.34 17.06 13.24
N THR A 92 -18.33 17.71 12.65
CA THR A 92 -17.03 17.08 12.39
C THR A 92 -16.34 16.70 13.70
N ARG A 93 -16.33 17.61 14.68
CA ARG A 93 -15.74 17.34 16.00
C ARG A 93 -16.43 16.17 16.71
N THR A 94 -17.76 16.15 16.72
CA THR A 94 -18.53 15.05 17.31
C THR A 94 -18.29 13.72 16.57
N PHE A 95 -18.13 13.74 15.24
CA PHE A 95 -17.75 12.57 14.47
C PHE A 95 -16.38 12.02 14.88
N VAL A 96 -15.38 12.89 15.05
CA VAL A 96 -14.04 12.51 15.55
C VAL A 96 -14.11 11.84 16.91
N MET A 97 -14.96 12.32 17.81
CA MET A 97 -15.17 11.72 19.14
C MET A 97 -15.71 10.28 19.09
N HIS A 98 -16.36 9.89 18.00
CA HIS A 98 -16.89 8.54 17.78
C HIS A 98 -15.97 7.67 16.90
N TYR A 99 -14.96 8.26 16.26
CA TYR A 99 -14.16 7.64 15.20
C TYR A 99 -13.56 6.29 15.61
N ALA A 100 -13.03 6.20 16.83
CA ALA A 100 -12.40 4.96 17.33
C ALA A 100 -13.34 3.77 17.50
N ARG A 101 -14.64 3.97 17.31
CA ARG A 101 -15.65 2.90 17.34
C ARG A 101 -15.99 2.38 15.94
N ILE A 102 -15.56 3.05 14.87
CA ILE A 102 -15.76 2.60 13.49
C ILE A 102 -15.27 1.15 13.32
N PRO A 103 -14.06 0.76 13.78
CA PRO A 103 -13.62 -0.63 13.69
C PRO A 103 -14.56 -1.63 14.32
N LEU A 104 -15.06 -1.30 15.51
CA LEU A 104 -15.88 -2.21 16.31
C LEU A 104 -17.25 -2.43 15.67
N VAL A 105 -17.81 -1.38 15.06
CA VAL A 105 -19.08 -1.48 14.32
C VAL A 105 -18.87 -2.26 13.02
N LEU A 106 -17.78 -2.01 12.28
CA LEU A 106 -17.47 -2.72 11.03
C LEU A 106 -17.22 -4.22 11.26
N GLU A 107 -16.49 -4.58 12.31
CA GLU A 107 -16.23 -5.98 12.68
C GLU A 107 -17.54 -6.73 13.02
N ALA A 108 -18.49 -6.07 13.67
CA ALA A 108 -19.77 -6.64 14.09
C ALA A 108 -20.85 -6.62 13.00
N ALA A 109 -20.70 -5.79 11.97
CA ALA A 109 -21.71 -5.60 10.94
C ALA A 109 -21.96 -6.88 10.12
N SER A 110 -23.22 -7.10 9.73
CA SER A 110 -23.60 -8.19 8.83
C SER A 110 -23.25 -7.88 7.37
N ASP A 111 -23.19 -6.61 7.01
CA ASP A 111 -22.85 -6.11 5.67
C ASP A 111 -21.79 -4.98 5.78
N PRO A 112 -20.51 -5.34 5.98
CA PRO A 112 -19.44 -4.35 6.14
C PRO A 112 -19.19 -3.52 4.89
N ASP A 113 -19.45 -4.05 3.69
CA ASP A 113 -19.26 -3.33 2.43
C ASP A 113 -20.20 -2.12 2.36
N THR A 114 -21.50 -2.31 2.60
CA THR A 114 -22.47 -1.20 2.60
C THR A 114 -22.15 -0.20 3.71
N LEU A 115 -21.83 -0.68 4.92
CA LEU A 115 -21.48 0.20 6.03
C LEU A 115 -20.21 1.03 5.73
N SER A 116 -19.19 0.40 5.17
CA SER A 116 -17.92 1.04 4.76
C SER A 116 -18.17 2.21 3.82
N ASN A 117 -19.00 2.01 2.80
CA ASN A 117 -19.37 3.05 1.86
C ASN A 117 -20.10 4.23 2.54
N ARG A 118 -20.97 3.96 3.52
CA ARG A 118 -21.70 5.00 4.25
C ARG A 118 -20.79 5.81 5.17
N VAL A 119 -19.84 5.14 5.84
CA VAL A 119 -18.81 5.79 6.67
C VAL A 119 -18.02 6.77 5.81
N VAL A 120 -17.45 6.28 4.70
CA VAL A 120 -16.63 7.10 3.78
C VAL A 120 -17.43 8.24 3.16
N HIS A 121 -18.68 8.00 2.75
CA HIS A 121 -19.54 9.04 2.21
C HIS A 121 -19.75 10.19 3.20
N MET A 122 -19.89 9.91 4.49
CA MET A 122 -20.01 10.94 5.52
C MET A 122 -18.66 11.61 5.80
N SER A 123 -17.61 10.84 6.07
CA SER A 123 -16.29 11.36 6.48
C SER A 123 -15.62 12.22 5.41
N VAL A 124 -15.72 11.88 4.12
CA VAL A 124 -15.17 12.70 3.02
C VAL A 124 -15.77 14.11 3.02
N GLN A 125 -17.06 14.25 3.33
CA GLN A 125 -17.72 15.56 3.40
C GLN A 125 -17.24 16.38 4.60
N LEU A 126 -16.93 15.71 5.71
CA LEU A 126 -16.45 16.33 6.95
C LEU A 126 -14.99 16.77 6.84
N PHE A 127 -14.11 15.90 6.32
CA PHE A 127 -12.66 16.13 6.24
C PHE A 127 -12.19 16.82 4.94
N SER A 128 -13.11 17.13 4.03
CA SER A 128 -12.80 17.87 2.79
C SER A 128 -12.20 19.26 2.99
N ASN A 129 -12.47 19.93 4.12
CA ASN A 129 -11.97 21.27 4.40
C ASN A 129 -10.64 21.20 5.16
N GLU A 130 -9.56 21.66 4.53
CA GLU A 130 -8.20 21.65 5.12
C GLU A 130 -8.14 22.33 6.49
N ALA A 131 -8.73 23.52 6.65
CA ALA A 131 -8.67 24.28 7.89
C ALA A 131 -9.39 23.55 9.05
N LEU A 132 -10.52 22.91 8.76
CA LEU A 132 -11.26 22.13 9.74
C LEU A 132 -10.56 20.81 10.08
N ALA A 133 -10.03 20.10 9.09
CA ALA A 133 -9.23 18.91 9.29
C ALA A 133 -8.01 19.21 10.17
N LEU A 134 -7.29 20.31 9.87
CA LEU A 134 -6.15 20.79 10.64
C LEU A 134 -6.54 21.11 12.10
N ARG A 135 -7.67 21.79 12.33
CA ARG A 135 -8.18 22.02 13.69
C ARG A 135 -8.47 20.71 14.43
N CYS A 136 -9.04 19.71 13.75
CA CYS A 136 -9.32 18.41 14.36
C CYS A 136 -8.02 17.65 14.71
N VAL A 137 -6.99 17.74 13.86
CA VAL A 137 -5.66 17.18 14.16
C VAL A 137 -5.06 17.83 15.41
N GLN A 138 -5.07 19.17 15.47
CA GLN A 138 -4.43 19.92 16.55
C GLN A 138 -5.19 19.85 17.89
N GLN A 139 -6.52 19.82 17.86
CA GLN A 139 -7.34 19.93 19.07
C GLN A 139 -7.94 18.60 19.54
N LEU A 140 -8.11 17.64 18.63
CA LEU A 140 -8.74 16.34 18.91
C LEU A 140 -7.82 15.17 18.61
N HIS A 141 -6.55 15.42 18.25
CA HIS A 141 -5.55 14.41 17.92
C HIS A 141 -6.04 13.43 16.83
N LEU A 142 -6.75 13.95 15.82
CA LEU A 142 -7.40 13.14 14.78
C LEU A 142 -6.48 12.07 14.15
N LEU A 143 -5.24 12.43 13.80
CA LEU A 143 -4.28 11.47 13.24
C LEU A 143 -3.98 10.31 14.19
N HIS A 144 -3.80 10.59 15.49
CA HIS A 144 -3.55 9.54 16.49
C HIS A 144 -4.76 8.62 16.59
N VAL A 145 -5.96 9.20 16.63
CA VAL A 145 -7.20 8.43 16.69
C VAL A 145 -7.34 7.53 15.46
N MET A 146 -7.06 8.03 14.25
CA MET A 146 -7.12 7.26 13.01
C MET A 146 -6.11 6.10 12.99
N VAL A 147 -4.83 6.38 13.24
CA VAL A 147 -3.76 5.36 13.22
C VAL A 147 -3.97 4.32 14.32
N LEU A 148 -4.34 4.73 15.55
CA LEU A 148 -4.67 3.79 16.63
C LEU A 148 -5.86 2.90 16.27
N SER A 149 -6.90 3.46 15.67
CA SER A 149 -8.09 2.69 15.31
C SER A 149 -7.76 1.60 14.28
N LEU A 150 -6.93 1.93 13.29
CA LEU A 150 -6.44 0.97 12.30
C LEU A 150 -5.53 -0.08 12.94
N ARG A 151 -4.57 0.34 13.77
CA ARG A 151 -3.64 -0.54 14.47
C ARG A 151 -4.37 -1.53 15.40
N LEU A 152 -5.37 -1.06 16.15
CA LEU A 152 -6.15 -1.92 17.05
C LEU A 152 -7.02 -2.93 16.29
N MET A 153 -7.59 -2.55 15.15
CA MET A 153 -8.34 -3.47 14.28
C MET A 153 -7.42 -4.59 13.78
N MET A 154 -6.26 -4.21 13.22
CA MET A 154 -5.33 -5.15 12.61
C MET A 154 -4.56 -5.99 13.65
N GLY A 155 -4.27 -5.41 14.81
CA GLY A 155 -3.62 -6.10 15.93
C GLY A 155 -4.37 -7.32 16.45
N LYS A 156 -5.71 -7.38 16.28
CA LYS A 156 -6.54 -8.52 16.68
C LYS A 156 -6.39 -9.75 15.78
N ILE A 157 -5.82 -9.58 14.59
CA ILE A 157 -5.73 -10.62 13.57
C ILE A 157 -4.27 -11.00 13.27
N LEU A 158 -3.36 -10.74 14.20
CA LEU A 158 -1.96 -11.11 14.04
C LEU A 158 -1.77 -12.64 14.15
N VAL A 159 -0.89 -13.15 13.32
CA VAL A 159 -0.39 -14.53 13.32
C VAL A 159 1.13 -14.51 13.33
N GLN A 160 1.75 -15.53 13.93
CA GLN A 160 3.21 -15.64 13.94
C GLN A 160 3.74 -15.73 12.50
N ASN A 161 4.79 -14.96 12.21
CA ASN A 161 5.43 -14.96 10.92
C ASN A 161 6.16 -16.29 10.68
N THR A 162 6.19 -16.73 9.42
CA THR A 162 6.80 -18.01 9.02
C THR A 162 7.96 -17.84 8.02
N LEU A 163 8.51 -16.62 7.88
CA LEU A 163 9.81 -16.44 7.22
C LEU A 163 10.93 -16.80 8.18
N HIS A 164 12.06 -17.26 7.65
CA HIS A 164 13.27 -17.61 8.43
C HIS A 164 13.01 -18.69 9.49
N ASP A 165 13.93 -18.87 10.43
CA ASP A 165 13.85 -19.89 11.49
C ASP A 165 12.64 -19.68 12.43
N PRO A 166 11.63 -20.57 12.42
CA PRO A 166 10.46 -20.44 13.27
C PRO A 166 10.75 -20.53 14.77
N GLU A 167 11.86 -21.15 15.19
CA GLU A 167 12.22 -21.28 16.61
C GLU A 167 12.78 -19.98 17.18
N GLN A 168 13.34 -19.11 16.33
CA GLN A 168 13.93 -17.83 16.74
C GLN A 168 13.12 -16.61 16.29
N ASN A 169 12.16 -16.81 15.38
CA ASN A 169 11.29 -15.76 14.88
C ASN A 169 10.13 -15.46 15.86
N PHE A 170 10.13 -14.25 16.41
CA PHE A 170 9.06 -13.73 17.26
C PHE A 170 8.24 -12.61 16.59
N HIS A 171 8.43 -12.39 15.30
CA HIS A 171 7.69 -11.41 14.51
C HIS A 171 6.24 -11.88 14.26
N TYR A 172 5.31 -10.94 14.28
CA TYR A 172 3.89 -11.18 14.02
C TYR A 172 3.40 -10.32 12.86
N VAL A 173 2.59 -10.92 12.00
CA VAL A 173 2.06 -10.29 10.79
C VAL A 173 0.55 -10.46 10.71
N ILE A 174 -0.10 -9.61 9.91
CA ILE A 174 -1.54 -9.68 9.67
C ILE A 174 -1.91 -11.00 8.97
N ASP A 175 -2.91 -11.69 9.51
CA ASP A 175 -3.53 -12.86 8.89
C ASP A 175 -4.51 -12.42 7.79
N CYS A 176 -4.03 -12.45 6.53
CA CYS A 176 -4.80 -12.10 5.35
C CYS A 176 -6.00 -13.04 5.08
N THR A 177 -6.16 -14.13 5.83
CA THR A 177 -7.30 -15.04 5.68
C THR A 177 -8.54 -14.60 6.47
N ARG A 178 -8.39 -13.63 7.38
CA ARG A 178 -9.45 -13.16 8.27
C ARG A 178 -10.47 -12.28 7.56
N ARG A 179 -11.68 -12.26 8.13
CA ARG A 179 -12.82 -11.49 7.62
C ARG A 179 -12.49 -10.02 7.40
N VAL A 180 -11.82 -9.39 8.36
CA VAL A 180 -11.38 -7.98 8.31
C VAL A 180 -10.61 -7.66 7.02
N MET A 181 -9.79 -8.61 6.55
CA MET A 181 -9.00 -8.48 5.33
C MET A 181 -9.81 -8.84 4.08
N LYS A 182 -10.52 -9.98 4.10
CA LYS A 182 -11.29 -10.48 2.95
C LYS A 182 -12.49 -9.61 2.56
N GLU A 183 -13.15 -9.00 3.53
CA GLU A 183 -14.30 -8.10 3.35
C GLU A 183 -13.88 -6.62 3.42
N HIS A 184 -12.58 -6.31 3.27
CA HIS A 184 -12.03 -4.95 3.26
C HIS A 184 -12.54 -4.03 4.40
N CYS A 185 -12.79 -4.57 5.60
CA CYS A 185 -13.34 -3.81 6.74
C CYS A 185 -12.42 -2.65 7.17
N TYR A 186 -11.12 -2.70 6.86
CA TYR A 186 -10.17 -1.64 7.18
C TYR A 186 -10.24 -0.44 6.24
N TRP A 187 -10.84 -0.60 5.06
CA TRP A 187 -10.80 0.37 3.97
C TRP A 187 -11.32 1.76 4.35
N PRO A 188 -12.43 1.93 5.13
CA PRO A 188 -12.90 3.25 5.53
C PRO A 188 -11.86 4.06 6.31
N LEU A 189 -11.09 3.39 7.18
CA LEU A 189 -10.08 4.04 8.00
C LEU A 189 -8.91 4.52 7.15
N VAL A 190 -8.47 3.66 6.23
CA VAL A 190 -7.38 3.96 5.29
C VAL A 190 -7.78 5.08 4.32
N SER A 191 -9.02 5.03 3.82
CA SER A 191 -9.57 6.07 2.93
C SER A 191 -9.60 7.43 3.62
N ASP A 192 -10.10 7.49 4.84
CA ASP A 192 -10.16 8.70 5.65
C ASP A 192 -8.77 9.26 5.98
N PHE A 193 -7.84 8.38 6.36
CA PHE A 193 -6.46 8.76 6.65
C PHE A 193 -5.79 9.37 5.41
N ASN A 194 -5.92 8.72 4.25
CA ASN A 194 -5.43 9.23 2.97
C ASN A 194 -6.07 10.57 2.60
N ASN A 195 -7.38 10.72 2.79
CA ASN A 195 -8.09 11.96 2.51
C ASN A 195 -7.54 13.12 3.38
N VAL A 196 -7.30 12.87 4.66
CA VAL A 196 -6.74 13.86 5.58
C VAL A 196 -5.27 14.18 5.25
N LEU A 197 -4.47 13.18 4.88
CA LEU A 197 -3.06 13.38 4.47
C LEU A 197 -2.92 14.08 3.11
N SER A 198 -3.96 14.14 2.28
CA SER A 198 -3.95 14.91 1.03
C SER A 198 -3.81 16.42 1.24
N HIS A 199 -4.09 16.90 2.46
CA HIS A 199 -3.89 18.29 2.86
C HIS A 199 -2.45 18.52 3.29
N LYS A 200 -1.73 19.40 2.60
CA LYS A 200 -0.30 19.67 2.86
C LYS A 200 -0.03 20.02 4.33
N SER A 201 -0.85 20.86 4.95
CA SER A 201 -0.65 21.26 6.35
C SER A 201 -0.75 20.09 7.32
N VAL A 202 -1.62 19.12 7.05
CA VAL A 202 -1.80 17.93 7.89
C VAL A 202 -0.68 16.92 7.68
N ALA A 203 -0.29 16.66 6.42
CA ALA A 203 0.83 15.77 6.12
C ALA A 203 2.15 16.24 6.77
N LEU A 204 2.40 17.56 6.77
CA LEU A 204 3.59 18.11 7.43
C LEU A 204 3.55 17.94 8.95
N LEU A 205 2.37 18.06 9.59
CA LEU A 205 2.24 17.79 11.03
C LEU A 205 2.46 16.31 11.35
N PHE A 206 1.91 15.39 10.55
CA PHE A 206 2.17 13.95 10.68
C PHE A 206 3.68 13.65 10.67
N LEU A 207 4.40 14.20 9.70
CA LEU A 207 5.86 14.03 9.57
C LEU A 207 6.68 14.67 10.69
N GLN A 208 6.12 15.62 11.44
CA GLN A 208 6.78 16.34 12.53
C GLN A 208 6.54 15.72 13.90
N ASP A 209 5.57 14.81 14.04
CA ASP A 209 5.18 14.21 15.32
C ASP A 209 5.82 12.83 15.50
N ASP A 210 6.82 12.72 16.38
CA ASP A 210 7.62 11.47 16.53
C ASP A 210 6.75 10.29 16.96
N ALA A 211 5.76 10.53 17.84
CA ALA A 211 4.87 9.47 18.34
C ALA A 211 3.94 8.95 17.23
N LEU A 212 3.45 9.84 16.35
CA LEU A 212 2.67 9.41 15.18
C LEU A 212 3.49 8.61 14.17
N VAL A 213 4.72 9.03 13.93
CA VAL A 213 5.62 8.29 13.03
C VAL A 213 5.90 6.91 13.60
N ASP A 214 6.26 6.83 14.88
CA ASP A 214 6.50 5.56 15.59
C ASP A 214 5.30 4.61 15.46
N MET A 215 4.11 5.08 15.86
CA MET A 215 2.86 4.31 15.75
C MET A 215 2.54 3.87 14.30
N TRP A 216 2.85 4.71 13.31
CA TRP A 216 2.68 4.35 11.91
C TRP A 216 3.63 3.23 11.49
N PHE A 217 4.89 3.28 11.91
CA PHE A 217 5.88 2.25 11.61
C PHE A 217 5.63 0.94 12.37
N GLU A 218 5.07 0.98 13.58
CA GLU A 218 4.54 -0.22 14.24
C GLU A 218 3.44 -0.88 13.41
N PHE A 219 2.51 -0.08 12.85
CA PHE A 219 1.49 -0.59 11.94
C PHE A 219 2.09 -1.19 10.66
N LEU A 220 3.03 -0.50 10.01
CA LEU A 220 3.74 -1.03 8.83
C LEU A 220 4.48 -2.34 9.13
N SER A 221 5.00 -2.50 10.35
CA SER A 221 5.68 -3.72 10.77
C SER A 221 4.75 -4.93 10.78
N MET A 222 3.44 -4.75 11.04
CA MET A 222 2.44 -5.82 10.95
C MET A 222 2.22 -6.33 9.51
N LEU A 223 2.61 -5.54 8.50
CA LEU A 223 2.55 -5.89 7.08
C LEU A 223 3.89 -6.45 6.56
N GLN A 224 4.99 -6.20 7.27
CA GLN A 224 6.35 -6.57 6.87
C GLN A 224 6.52 -8.09 6.91
N GLY A 225 6.60 -8.71 5.72
CA GLY A 225 6.74 -10.16 5.55
C GLY A 225 5.42 -10.94 5.67
N MET A 226 4.26 -10.30 5.50
CA MET A 226 2.95 -10.98 5.54
C MET A 226 2.70 -11.91 4.34
N ASN A 227 1.64 -12.73 4.39
CA ASN A 227 1.21 -13.64 3.31
C ASN A 227 2.37 -14.50 2.73
N VAL A 228 3.11 -15.17 3.63
CA VAL A 228 4.24 -16.03 3.27
C VAL A 228 3.75 -17.23 2.44
N ASN A 229 4.41 -17.46 1.30
CA ASN A 229 4.23 -18.62 0.45
C ASN A 229 5.26 -19.69 0.83
N ILE A 230 4.82 -20.95 0.89
CA ILE A 230 5.69 -22.11 1.15
C ILE A 230 5.75 -22.95 -0.11
N ARG A 231 6.94 -23.26 -0.62
CA ARG A 231 7.11 -23.99 -1.88
C ARG A 231 6.68 -25.44 -1.73
N GLU A 232 5.79 -25.87 -2.63
CA GLU A 232 5.29 -27.25 -2.67
C GLU A 232 6.24 -28.13 -3.48
N THR A 233 6.73 -29.20 -2.86
CA THR A 233 7.66 -30.17 -3.48
C THR A 233 7.03 -31.51 -3.80
N GLY A 234 5.90 -31.83 -3.16
CA GLY A 234 5.17 -33.08 -3.31
C GLY A 234 4.15 -33.07 -4.46
N GLY A 235 2.88 -33.28 -4.11
CA GLY A 235 1.76 -33.18 -5.05
C GLY A 235 1.43 -31.73 -5.42
N HIS A 236 0.60 -31.55 -6.46
CA HIS A 236 -0.02 -30.25 -6.72
C HIS A 236 -1.04 -29.95 -5.61
N ILE A 237 -1.18 -28.68 -5.21
CA ILE A 237 -2.18 -28.30 -4.22
C ILE A 237 -3.59 -28.58 -4.72
N GLU A 238 -4.48 -29.00 -3.80
CA GLU A 238 -5.88 -29.28 -4.13
C GLU A 238 -6.76 -28.02 -4.07
N PHE A 239 -6.38 -27.03 -3.25
CA PHE A 239 -7.12 -25.79 -3.03
C PHE A 239 -6.19 -24.58 -3.12
N GLU A 240 -6.52 -23.63 -3.99
CA GLU A 240 -5.75 -22.40 -4.14
C GLU A 240 -6.20 -21.33 -3.13
N PRO A 241 -5.30 -20.79 -2.29
CA PRO A 241 -5.63 -19.68 -1.40
C PRO A 241 -5.95 -18.40 -2.19
N SER A 242 -7.00 -17.68 -1.79
CA SER A 242 -7.37 -16.37 -2.36
C SER A 242 -6.89 -15.18 -1.52
N SER A 243 -6.18 -15.43 -0.41
CA SER A 243 -5.73 -14.40 0.54
C SER A 243 -4.76 -13.38 -0.05
N TYR A 244 -4.06 -13.73 -1.14
CA TYR A 244 -3.07 -12.84 -1.73
C TYR A 244 -3.69 -11.54 -2.27
N TYR A 245 -4.92 -11.58 -2.81
CA TYR A 245 -5.59 -10.36 -3.26
C TYR A 245 -5.76 -9.37 -2.10
N ALA A 246 -6.22 -9.86 -0.94
CA ALA A 246 -6.35 -9.03 0.25
C ALA A 246 -4.99 -8.51 0.75
N ALA A 247 -3.92 -9.30 0.64
CA ALA A 247 -2.57 -8.88 1.02
C ALA A 247 -2.03 -7.75 0.11
N PHE A 248 -2.13 -7.91 -1.21
CA PHE A 248 -1.71 -6.88 -2.18
C PHE A 248 -2.55 -5.61 -2.06
N SER A 249 -3.88 -5.73 -1.95
CA SER A 249 -4.78 -4.58 -1.75
C SER A 249 -4.45 -3.84 -0.46
N CYS A 250 -4.25 -4.56 0.66
CA CYS A 250 -3.93 -3.94 1.93
C CYS A 250 -2.58 -3.21 1.89
N GLU A 251 -1.52 -3.81 1.34
CA GLU A 251 -0.24 -3.10 1.22
C GLU A 251 -0.34 -1.86 0.32
N LEU A 252 -1.04 -1.96 -0.82
CA LEU A 252 -1.22 -0.83 -1.72
C LEU A 252 -2.00 0.30 -1.03
N GLU A 253 -3.16 -0.01 -0.47
CA GLU A 253 -4.08 0.99 0.08
C GLU A 253 -3.62 1.53 1.43
N ALA A 254 -3.21 0.65 2.35
CA ALA A 254 -2.92 0.98 3.73
C ALA A 254 -1.45 1.37 3.96
N ALA A 255 -0.52 1.00 3.07
CA ALA A 255 0.88 1.40 3.20
C ALA A 255 1.30 2.35 2.07
N ALA A 256 1.11 1.97 0.80
CA ALA A 256 1.66 2.74 -0.31
C ALA A 256 0.90 4.05 -0.60
N TYR A 257 -0.43 4.08 -0.57
CA TYR A 257 -1.17 5.33 -0.79
C TYR A 257 -0.86 6.42 0.26
N PRO A 258 -0.80 6.13 1.58
CA PRO A 258 -0.35 7.11 2.57
C PRO A 258 1.09 7.58 2.32
N MET A 259 2.00 6.65 1.99
CA MET A 259 3.40 6.95 1.65
C MET A 259 3.48 8.00 0.55
N TRP A 260 2.79 7.76 -0.56
CA TRP A 260 2.82 8.66 -1.71
C TRP A 260 2.05 9.96 -1.47
N SER A 261 0.94 9.91 -0.72
CA SER A 261 0.20 11.11 -0.31
C SER A 261 1.13 12.08 0.43
N VAL A 262 1.87 11.58 1.41
CA VAL A 262 2.83 12.38 2.18
C VAL A 262 4.00 12.84 1.30
N LEU A 263 4.59 11.95 0.49
CA LEU A 263 5.70 12.29 -0.40
C LEU A 263 5.35 13.37 -1.42
N SER A 264 4.11 13.39 -1.90
CA SER A 264 3.64 14.40 -2.87
C SER A 264 3.77 15.85 -2.36
N HIS A 265 3.85 16.02 -1.04
CA HIS A 265 4.03 17.32 -0.40
C HIS A 265 5.50 17.69 -0.15
N LEU A 266 6.44 16.75 -0.31
CA LEU A 266 7.86 16.94 -0.07
C LEU A 266 8.62 17.22 -1.38
N SER A 267 8.41 18.41 -1.94
CA SER A 267 8.94 18.79 -3.26
C SER A 267 10.10 19.80 -3.23
N GLU A 268 10.58 20.18 -2.05
CA GLU A 268 11.49 21.31 -1.87
C GLU A 268 12.65 20.94 -0.93
N PRO A 269 13.85 21.52 -1.11
CA PRO A 269 15.00 21.29 -0.22
C PRO A 269 14.73 21.56 1.27
N ALA A 270 13.80 22.48 1.58
CA ALA A 270 13.41 22.78 2.97
C ALA A 270 12.77 21.59 3.69
N HIS A 271 12.21 20.61 2.95
CA HIS A 271 11.59 19.41 3.51
C HIS A 271 12.59 18.28 3.81
N ALA A 272 13.87 18.44 3.45
CA ALA A 272 14.90 17.42 3.66
C ALA A 272 14.98 16.88 5.11
N PRO A 273 14.82 17.69 6.19
CA PRO A 273 14.82 17.16 7.55
C PRO A 273 13.69 16.15 7.81
N LEU A 274 12.51 16.36 7.22
CA LEU A 274 11.36 15.45 7.39
C LEU A 274 11.61 14.11 6.68
N ALA A 275 12.13 14.15 5.45
CA ALA A 275 12.51 12.93 4.74
C ALA A 275 13.60 12.14 5.48
N ARG A 276 14.61 12.83 6.03
CA ARG A 276 15.65 12.21 6.87
C ARG A 276 15.05 11.53 8.10
N ARG A 277 14.02 12.12 8.71
CA ARG A 277 13.36 11.54 9.88
C ARG A 277 12.64 10.23 9.53
N ILE A 278 11.93 10.18 8.41
CA ILE A 278 11.26 8.95 7.95
C ILE A 278 12.27 7.88 7.51
N ILE A 279 13.36 8.27 6.86
CA ILE A 279 14.45 7.33 6.52
C ILE A 279 15.05 6.72 7.81
N ALA A 280 15.30 7.54 8.83
CA ALA A 280 15.82 7.06 10.11
C ALA A 280 14.83 6.13 10.83
N ALA A 281 13.53 6.46 10.83
CA ALA A 281 12.49 5.59 11.38
C ALA A 281 12.44 4.25 10.62
N ALA A 282 12.44 4.27 9.28
CA ALA A 282 12.46 3.06 8.48
C ALA A 282 13.67 2.17 8.78
N LEU A 283 14.87 2.74 8.90
CA LEU A 283 16.07 1.99 9.27
C LEU A 283 15.98 1.38 10.67
N THR A 284 15.39 2.10 11.63
CA THR A 284 15.20 1.62 13.00
C THR A 284 14.29 0.40 13.02
N TYR A 285 13.09 0.51 12.44
CA TYR A 285 12.13 -0.59 12.39
C TYR A 285 12.57 -1.75 11.50
N LEU A 286 13.36 -1.49 10.45
CA LEU A 286 13.97 -2.55 9.66
C LEU A 286 15.00 -3.33 10.49
N GLN A 287 15.80 -2.66 11.31
CA GLN A 287 16.73 -3.34 12.20
C GLN A 287 15.99 -4.15 13.27
N GLU A 288 14.97 -3.58 13.90
CA GLU A 288 14.11 -4.31 14.86
C GLU A 288 13.44 -5.53 14.21
N TRP A 289 13.00 -5.39 12.96
CA TRP A 289 12.43 -6.52 12.22
C TRP A 289 13.46 -7.60 11.91
N LEU A 290 14.69 -7.23 11.49
CA LEU A 290 15.78 -8.19 11.29
C LEU A 290 16.12 -8.94 12.58
N ASP A 291 16.13 -8.24 13.72
CA ASP A 291 16.30 -8.86 15.04
C ASP A 291 15.13 -9.80 15.38
N ALA A 292 13.90 -9.39 15.05
CA ALA A 292 12.68 -10.17 15.33
C ALA A 292 12.57 -11.47 14.54
N VAL A 293 13.11 -11.50 13.33
CA VAL A 293 13.18 -12.71 12.49
C VAL A 293 14.52 -13.44 12.59
N HIS A 294 15.41 -12.99 13.49
CA HIS A 294 16.76 -13.53 13.68
C HIS A 294 17.59 -13.59 12.36
N PHE A 295 17.53 -12.55 11.53
CA PHE A 295 18.29 -12.48 10.28
C PHE A 295 19.61 -11.72 10.47
N THR A 296 20.68 -12.46 10.80
CA THR A 296 21.97 -11.90 11.24
C THR A 296 23.08 -11.91 10.20
N THR A 297 22.91 -12.66 9.10
CA THR A 297 23.89 -12.78 8.02
C THR A 297 23.22 -12.55 6.67
N PRO A 298 23.90 -11.93 5.68
CA PRO A 298 23.31 -11.61 4.37
C PRO A 298 23.23 -12.85 3.45
N HIS A 299 22.77 -13.97 4.00
CA HIS A 299 22.66 -15.27 3.36
C HIS A 299 21.38 -15.95 3.85
N MET A 300 20.61 -16.52 2.94
CA MET A 300 19.44 -17.35 3.28
C MET A 300 19.78 -18.81 3.05
N GLU A 301 19.49 -19.65 4.04
CA GLU A 301 19.66 -21.09 3.87
C GLU A 301 18.66 -21.66 2.87
N ARG A 302 18.97 -22.82 2.26
CA ARG A 302 18.08 -23.46 1.26
C ARG A 302 16.66 -23.71 1.79
N THR A 303 16.51 -24.01 3.07
CA THR A 303 15.22 -24.20 3.75
C THR A 303 14.42 -22.90 3.87
N GLU A 304 15.10 -21.78 4.11
CA GLU A 304 14.49 -20.45 4.17
C GLU A 304 14.04 -19.98 2.80
N VAL A 305 14.82 -20.27 1.74
CA VAL A 305 14.45 -19.93 0.35
C VAL A 305 13.14 -20.63 -0.08
N MET A 306 12.75 -21.72 0.57
CA MET A 306 11.43 -22.36 0.34
C MET A 306 10.25 -21.52 0.83
N HIS A 307 10.51 -20.49 1.64
CA HIS A 307 9.54 -19.54 2.15
C HIS A 307 9.77 -18.18 1.48
N ALA A 308 8.70 -17.55 1.00
CA ALA A 308 8.85 -16.26 0.35
C ALA A 308 7.59 -15.38 0.45
N SER A 309 7.79 -14.08 0.63
CA SER A 309 6.73 -13.07 0.63
C SER A 309 7.02 -12.02 -0.45
N PHE A 310 5.97 -11.40 -0.99
CA PHE A 310 6.06 -10.21 -1.85
C PHE A 310 5.93 -8.90 -1.07
N HIS A 311 5.71 -8.95 0.24
CA HIS A 311 5.23 -7.83 1.05
C HIS A 311 6.31 -7.30 1.98
N PHE A 312 6.97 -6.22 1.58
CA PHE A 312 8.06 -5.58 2.33
C PHE A 312 7.92 -4.05 2.40
N PRO A 313 6.80 -3.52 2.96
CA PRO A 313 6.50 -2.10 2.96
C PRO A 313 7.58 -1.26 3.66
N LEU A 314 8.26 -1.76 4.70
CA LEU A 314 9.33 -1.00 5.37
C LEU A 314 10.51 -0.72 4.43
N HIS A 315 10.90 -1.71 3.61
CA HIS A 315 11.95 -1.53 2.60
C HIS A 315 11.50 -0.52 1.53
N ARG A 316 10.24 -0.58 1.13
CA ARG A 316 9.66 0.30 0.10
C ARG A 316 9.50 1.74 0.60
N TYR A 317 9.19 1.94 1.89
CA TYR A 317 9.23 3.24 2.55
C TYR A 317 10.65 3.83 2.55
N LEU A 318 11.64 3.04 2.96
CA LEU A 318 13.04 3.46 2.92
C LEU A 318 13.45 3.87 1.50
N ALA A 319 13.16 3.03 0.51
CA ALA A 319 13.45 3.27 -0.89
C ALA A 319 12.78 4.54 -1.44
N ALA A 320 11.48 4.71 -1.19
CA ALA A 320 10.70 5.83 -1.71
C ALA A 320 11.15 7.17 -1.11
N PHE A 321 11.33 7.25 0.21
CA PHE A 321 11.79 8.47 0.87
C PHE A 321 13.25 8.81 0.54
N LEU A 322 14.12 7.81 0.38
CA LEU A 322 15.48 8.02 -0.12
C LEU A 322 15.46 8.58 -1.54
N CYS A 323 14.67 7.98 -2.44
CA CYS A 323 14.52 8.42 -3.82
C CYS A 323 14.06 9.88 -3.91
N ALA A 324 12.98 10.21 -3.20
CA ALA A 324 12.44 11.57 -3.16
C ALA A 324 13.43 12.56 -2.53
N GLY A 325 14.09 12.17 -1.43
CA GLY A 325 15.07 13.00 -0.75
C GLY A 325 16.26 13.36 -1.65
N VAL A 326 16.78 12.38 -2.40
CA VAL A 326 17.87 12.59 -3.35
C VAL A 326 17.42 13.44 -4.54
N ARG A 327 16.26 13.13 -5.13
CA ARG A 327 15.80 13.76 -6.36
C ARG A 327 15.36 15.21 -6.18
N SER A 328 14.60 15.48 -5.12
CA SER A 328 13.85 16.73 -4.97
C SER A 328 14.33 17.60 -3.80
N MET A 329 15.02 17.00 -2.82
CA MET A 329 15.37 17.69 -1.56
C MET A 329 16.87 17.89 -1.34
N GLY A 330 17.71 17.40 -2.27
CA GLY A 330 19.18 17.55 -2.19
C GLY A 330 19.83 16.71 -1.07
N VAL A 331 19.15 15.67 -0.57
CA VAL A 331 19.75 14.72 0.37
C VAL A 331 20.78 13.88 -0.38
N ARG A 332 22.00 13.76 0.12
CA ARG A 332 22.96 12.81 -0.45
C ARG A 332 22.69 11.43 0.16
N ALA A 333 22.59 10.40 -0.69
CA ALA A 333 22.31 9.04 -0.22
C ALA A 333 23.34 8.57 0.83
N CYS A 334 24.62 8.84 0.61
CA CYS A 334 25.69 8.49 1.55
C CYS A 334 25.54 9.10 2.96
N ASP A 335 24.76 10.16 3.14
CA ASP A 335 24.53 10.79 4.44
C ASP A 335 23.43 10.11 5.26
N VAL A 336 22.66 9.20 4.66
CA VAL A 336 21.48 8.59 5.27
C VAL A 336 21.43 7.07 5.12
N LEU A 337 22.36 6.48 4.38
CA LEU A 337 22.48 5.03 4.26
C LEU A 337 23.02 4.40 5.54
N PRO A 338 22.59 3.16 5.86
CA PRO A 338 23.13 2.42 6.99
C PRO A 338 24.59 1.99 6.73
N PRO A 339 25.30 1.52 7.77
CA PRO A 339 26.61 0.89 7.61
C PRO A 339 26.56 -0.30 6.62
N PRO A 340 27.67 -0.62 5.94
CA PRO A 340 27.71 -1.67 4.91
C PRO A 340 27.15 -3.03 5.34
N ASP A 341 27.38 -3.44 6.59
CA ASP A 341 26.90 -4.74 7.10
C ASP A 341 25.37 -4.78 7.16
N LEU A 342 24.74 -3.73 7.71
CA LEU A 342 23.29 -3.60 7.74
C LEU A 342 22.72 -3.40 6.32
N LEU A 343 23.41 -2.66 5.45
CA LEU A 343 23.02 -2.51 4.05
C LEU A 343 22.96 -3.87 3.33
N ALA A 344 23.93 -4.75 3.58
CA ALA A 344 23.95 -6.10 3.03
C ALA A 344 22.77 -6.93 3.52
N LEU A 345 22.41 -6.86 4.81
CA LEU A 345 21.21 -7.54 5.35
C LEU A 345 19.93 -7.04 4.68
N LEU A 346 19.76 -5.72 4.58
CA LEU A 346 18.58 -5.09 3.96
C LEU A 346 18.50 -5.29 2.44
N CYS A 347 19.58 -5.74 1.80
CA CYS A 347 19.57 -6.10 0.39
C CYS A 347 18.86 -7.44 0.14
N VAL A 348 18.86 -8.35 1.11
CA VAL A 348 18.50 -9.76 0.89
C VAL A 348 17.02 -9.94 0.54
N HIS A 349 16.09 -9.32 1.27
CA HIS A 349 14.66 -9.59 1.06
C HIS A 349 14.12 -9.04 -0.27
N PRO A 350 14.46 -7.80 -0.70
CA PRO A 350 14.12 -7.35 -2.06
C PRO A 350 14.78 -8.20 -3.15
N LEU A 351 16.02 -8.69 -2.93
CA LEU A 351 16.68 -9.60 -3.86
C LEU A 351 15.97 -10.98 -3.92
N ARG A 352 15.48 -11.47 -2.77
CA ARG A 352 14.68 -12.69 -2.69
C ARG A 352 13.38 -12.56 -3.48
N VAL A 353 12.71 -11.41 -3.45
CA VAL A 353 11.52 -11.12 -4.28
C VAL A 353 11.86 -11.19 -5.78
N GLN A 354 13.00 -10.64 -6.20
CA GLN A 354 13.43 -10.73 -7.60
C GLN A 354 13.71 -12.18 -8.01
N SER A 355 14.43 -12.94 -7.19
CA SER A 355 14.65 -14.37 -7.44
C SER A 355 13.31 -15.12 -7.49
N LEU A 356 12.40 -14.90 -6.55
CA LEU A 356 11.07 -15.53 -6.49
C LEU A 356 10.29 -15.31 -7.79
N PHE A 357 10.30 -14.08 -8.29
CA PHE A 357 9.64 -13.75 -9.54
C PHE A 357 10.16 -14.62 -10.70
N TYR A 358 11.48 -14.76 -10.85
CA TYR A 358 12.07 -15.59 -11.89
C TYR A 358 11.91 -17.09 -11.64
N GLU A 359 11.94 -17.55 -10.38
CA GLU A 359 11.60 -18.93 -10.01
C GLU A 359 10.18 -19.29 -10.46
N ILE A 360 9.20 -18.40 -10.24
CA ILE A 360 7.82 -18.58 -10.68
C ILE A 360 7.74 -18.66 -12.20
N LEU A 361 8.45 -17.78 -12.93
CA LEU A 361 8.49 -17.80 -14.39
C LEU A 361 9.18 -19.05 -14.95
N ALA A 362 10.18 -19.58 -14.25
CA ALA A 362 10.87 -20.82 -14.60
C ALA A 362 10.07 -22.09 -14.22
N GLY A 363 8.93 -21.95 -13.54
CA GLY A 363 8.07 -23.07 -13.15
C GLY A 363 8.54 -23.81 -11.88
N VAL A 364 9.51 -23.26 -11.15
CA VAL A 364 10.05 -23.82 -9.88
C VAL A 364 8.94 -23.97 -8.82
N TRP A 365 7.93 -23.09 -8.89
CA TRP A 365 6.76 -23.02 -8.00
C TRP A 365 5.46 -23.55 -8.63
N VAL A 366 5.53 -24.30 -9.75
CA VAL A 366 4.33 -24.75 -10.49
C VAL A 366 3.34 -25.58 -9.65
N ARG A 367 3.83 -26.25 -8.59
CA ARG A 367 3.00 -27.05 -7.69
C ARG A 367 2.11 -26.22 -6.75
N ASN A 368 2.42 -24.93 -6.57
CA ASN A 368 1.69 -23.98 -5.72
C ASN A 368 0.40 -23.41 -6.36
N GLY A 369 -0.06 -23.96 -7.48
CA GLY A 369 -1.28 -23.52 -8.18
C GLY A 369 -1.07 -22.28 -9.05
N LEU A 370 -2.14 -21.85 -9.73
CA LEU A 370 -2.14 -20.63 -10.56
C LEU A 370 -2.03 -19.36 -9.73
N GLN A 371 -2.47 -19.37 -8.47
CA GLN A 371 -2.38 -18.23 -7.56
C GLN A 371 -0.96 -17.66 -7.41
N ILE A 372 0.10 -18.50 -7.38
CA ILE A 372 1.48 -18.00 -7.24
C ILE A 372 1.91 -17.19 -8.46
N LYS A 373 1.45 -17.60 -9.64
CA LYS A 373 1.62 -16.83 -10.87
C LYS A 373 0.80 -15.55 -10.82
N GLY A 374 -0.41 -15.60 -10.27
CA GLY A 374 -1.24 -14.42 -9.98
C GLY A 374 -0.48 -13.37 -9.16
N GLN A 375 0.16 -13.77 -8.07
CA GLN A 375 0.98 -12.88 -7.24
C GLN A 375 2.13 -12.21 -8.01
N ALA A 376 2.91 -12.99 -8.76
CA ALA A 376 3.98 -12.46 -9.60
C ALA A 376 3.45 -11.46 -10.65
N MET A 377 2.26 -11.70 -11.20
CA MET A 377 1.63 -10.75 -12.13
C MET A 377 1.15 -9.47 -11.45
N THR A 378 0.53 -9.57 -10.27
CA THR A 378 0.10 -8.41 -9.50
C THR A 378 1.30 -7.54 -9.10
N TYR A 379 2.43 -8.14 -8.71
CA TYR A 379 3.66 -7.44 -8.35
C TYR A 379 4.21 -6.49 -9.43
N ILE A 380 4.03 -6.83 -10.72
CA ILE A 380 4.49 -6.01 -11.85
C ILE A 380 3.36 -5.23 -12.56
N GLN A 381 2.12 -5.42 -12.15
CA GLN A 381 0.95 -4.79 -12.77
C GLN A 381 0.97 -3.27 -12.55
N ALA A 382 0.41 -2.51 -13.50
CA ALA A 382 0.45 -1.04 -13.53
C ALA A 382 0.09 -0.37 -12.19
N ASN A 383 -0.98 -0.81 -11.53
CA ASN A 383 -1.46 -0.23 -10.27
C ASN A 383 -0.51 -0.45 -9.08
N PHE A 384 0.35 -1.47 -9.16
CA PHE A 384 1.22 -1.89 -8.05
C PHE A 384 2.69 -1.56 -8.31
N CYS A 385 3.12 -1.61 -9.57
CA CYS A 385 4.52 -1.69 -9.93
C CYS A 385 5.35 -0.50 -9.45
N ASN A 386 4.77 0.72 -9.43
CA ASN A 386 5.43 1.92 -8.93
C ASN A 386 5.77 1.81 -7.43
N SER A 387 4.91 1.17 -6.65
CA SER A 387 5.07 1.01 -5.19
C SER A 387 5.82 -0.26 -4.82
N MET A 388 5.91 -1.24 -5.72
CA MET A 388 6.50 -2.56 -5.47
C MET A 388 7.80 -2.73 -6.27
N VAL A 389 7.76 -3.38 -7.43
CA VAL A 389 8.96 -3.71 -8.22
C VAL A 389 9.85 -2.51 -8.54
N ASP A 390 9.30 -1.31 -8.71
CA ASP A 390 10.07 -0.07 -8.95
C ASP A 390 10.84 0.41 -7.72
N MET A 391 10.29 0.22 -6.53
CA MET A 391 10.97 0.53 -5.27
C MET A 391 12.00 -0.55 -4.92
N ASP A 392 11.67 -1.82 -5.16
CA ASP A 392 12.56 -2.95 -4.90
C ASP A 392 13.81 -2.87 -5.81
N ILE A 393 13.63 -2.59 -7.11
CA ILE A 393 14.76 -2.36 -8.04
C ILE A 393 15.57 -1.13 -7.64
N TYR A 394 14.92 -0.01 -7.28
CA TYR A 394 15.64 1.18 -6.84
C TYR A 394 16.52 0.90 -5.62
N TRP A 395 15.98 0.20 -4.61
CA TRP A 395 16.73 -0.17 -3.43
C TRP A 395 17.91 -1.09 -3.75
N LEU A 396 17.70 -2.09 -4.61
CA LEU A 396 18.79 -2.99 -5.06
C LEU A 396 19.87 -2.23 -5.86
N GLN A 397 19.50 -1.21 -6.63
CA GLN A 397 20.46 -0.35 -7.32
C GLN A 397 21.31 0.46 -6.33
N VAL A 398 20.69 0.96 -5.25
CA VAL A 398 21.40 1.62 -4.15
C VAL A 398 22.36 0.65 -3.46
N CYS A 399 21.91 -0.58 -3.15
CA CYS A 399 22.77 -1.60 -2.56
C CYS A 399 23.96 -1.95 -3.47
N ALA A 400 23.72 -2.19 -4.76
CA ALA A 400 24.76 -2.51 -5.74
C ALA A 400 25.80 -1.37 -5.91
N ALA A 401 25.38 -0.11 -5.74
CA ALA A 401 26.27 1.05 -5.83
C ALA A 401 27.15 1.25 -4.58
N HIS A 402 26.76 0.70 -3.43
CA HIS A 402 27.40 0.96 -2.13
C HIS A 402 28.00 -0.27 -1.46
N LEU A 403 27.70 -1.48 -1.93
CA LEU A 403 28.34 -2.72 -1.50
C LEU A 403 29.56 -3.06 -2.38
N PRO A 404 30.55 -3.80 -1.87
CA PRO A 404 31.59 -4.41 -2.68
C PRO A 404 30.99 -5.25 -3.81
N ALA A 405 31.49 -5.07 -5.04
CA ALA A 405 30.95 -5.74 -6.23
C ALA A 405 30.94 -7.26 -6.09
N ASP A 406 32.03 -7.86 -5.61
CA ASP A 406 32.15 -9.30 -5.41
C ASP A 406 31.09 -9.81 -4.42
N GLN A 407 30.87 -9.10 -3.31
CA GLN A 407 29.86 -9.45 -2.31
C GLN A 407 28.44 -9.41 -2.92
N PHE A 408 28.09 -8.31 -3.61
CA PHE A 408 26.75 -8.17 -4.19
C PHE A 408 26.47 -9.23 -5.26
N ILE A 409 27.44 -9.51 -6.13
CA ILE A 409 27.31 -10.54 -7.17
C ILE A 409 27.22 -11.94 -6.54
N ASP A 410 28.00 -12.23 -5.51
CA ASP A 410 27.93 -13.52 -4.80
C ASP A 410 26.56 -13.72 -4.15
N MET A 411 26.00 -12.69 -3.51
CA MET A 411 24.63 -12.69 -2.98
C MET A 411 23.59 -12.95 -4.09
N CYS A 412 23.75 -12.35 -5.27
CA CYS A 412 22.85 -12.59 -6.40
C CYS A 412 22.95 -14.03 -6.92
N ILE A 413 24.16 -14.57 -7.04
CA ILE A 413 24.40 -15.94 -7.49
C ILE A 413 23.75 -16.95 -6.54
N ASP A 414 23.89 -16.73 -5.22
CA ASP A 414 23.28 -17.59 -4.21
C ASP A 414 21.76 -17.48 -4.20
N MET A 415 21.23 -16.26 -4.24
CA MET A 415 19.78 -16.05 -4.18
C MET A 415 19.03 -16.60 -5.39
N PHE A 416 19.65 -16.55 -6.58
CA PHE A 416 19.11 -17.18 -7.79
C PHE A 416 19.41 -18.67 -7.87
N GLY A 417 20.23 -19.22 -6.96
CA GLY A 417 20.52 -20.64 -6.88
C GLY A 417 21.33 -21.19 -8.06
N VAL A 418 22.12 -20.36 -8.75
CA VAL A 418 22.82 -20.72 -10.01
C VAL A 418 24.29 -21.10 -9.83
N ARG A 419 24.76 -21.20 -8.59
CA ARG A 419 26.17 -21.48 -8.28
C ARG A 419 26.66 -22.81 -8.88
N GLU A 420 25.84 -23.85 -8.83
CA GLU A 420 26.20 -25.18 -9.34
C GLU A 420 26.42 -25.14 -10.87
N TRP A 421 25.54 -24.43 -11.60
CA TRP A 421 25.67 -24.20 -13.03
C TRP A 421 26.96 -23.42 -13.37
N LEU A 422 27.24 -22.33 -12.65
CA LEU A 422 28.47 -21.53 -12.84
C LEU A 422 29.74 -22.30 -12.48
N SER A 423 29.65 -23.27 -11.58
CA SER A 423 30.77 -24.12 -11.15
C SER A 423 31.07 -25.26 -12.13
N MET A 424 30.30 -25.40 -13.22
CA MET A 424 30.44 -26.47 -14.22
C MET A 424 30.36 -27.88 -13.62
N LEU A 425 29.62 -28.04 -12.52
CA LEU A 425 29.39 -29.34 -11.91
C LEU A 425 28.47 -30.19 -12.80
N PRO A 426 28.66 -31.53 -12.84
CA PRO A 426 27.76 -32.40 -13.60
C PRO A 426 26.33 -32.31 -13.06
N MET A 427 25.36 -32.05 -13.93
CA MET A 427 23.93 -31.96 -13.59
C MET A 427 23.11 -32.98 -14.38
N SER A 428 22.00 -33.43 -13.80
CA SER A 428 21.00 -34.17 -14.58
C SER A 428 20.34 -33.24 -15.63
N PRO A 429 19.77 -33.77 -16.73
CA PRO A 429 19.12 -32.94 -17.74
C PRO A 429 17.97 -32.07 -17.20
N VAL A 430 17.24 -32.56 -16.20
CA VAL A 430 16.15 -31.82 -15.55
C VAL A 430 16.69 -30.66 -14.73
N GLN A 431 17.74 -30.90 -13.94
CA GLN A 431 18.41 -29.84 -13.17
C GLN A 431 19.04 -28.80 -14.09
N ALA A 432 19.65 -29.23 -15.20
CA ALA A 432 20.25 -28.32 -16.18
C ALA A 432 19.20 -27.37 -16.77
N ALA A 433 18.03 -27.88 -17.18
CA ALA A 433 16.97 -27.04 -17.74
C ALA A 433 16.39 -26.01 -16.73
N GLU A 434 16.22 -26.41 -15.46
CA GLU A 434 15.80 -25.48 -14.39
C GLU A 434 16.87 -24.41 -14.14
N GLN A 435 18.14 -24.81 -14.07
CA GLN A 435 19.27 -23.91 -13.88
C GLN A 435 19.46 -22.95 -15.07
N ASP A 436 19.29 -23.41 -16.32
CA ASP A 436 19.37 -22.58 -17.52
C ASP A 436 18.35 -21.41 -17.45
N ALA A 437 17.11 -21.71 -17.05
CA ALA A 437 16.07 -20.70 -16.89
C ALA A 437 16.38 -19.71 -15.75
N MET A 438 16.95 -20.19 -14.65
CA MET A 438 17.36 -19.33 -13.53
C MET A 438 18.57 -18.45 -13.86
N VAL A 439 19.52 -18.95 -14.68
CA VAL A 439 20.64 -18.16 -15.20
C VAL A 439 20.15 -17.07 -16.14
N GLU A 440 19.21 -17.38 -17.03
CA GLU A 440 18.53 -16.36 -17.85
C GLU A 440 17.86 -15.30 -16.95
N GLY A 441 17.19 -15.74 -15.88
CA GLY A 441 16.58 -14.86 -14.87
C GLY A 441 17.60 -13.94 -14.20
N LEU A 442 18.73 -14.48 -13.71
CA LEU A 442 19.79 -13.69 -13.08
C LEU A 442 20.37 -12.65 -14.05
N LEU A 443 20.71 -13.06 -15.28
CA LEU A 443 21.28 -12.16 -16.28
C LEU A 443 20.28 -11.06 -16.67
N THR A 444 19.00 -11.40 -16.79
CA THR A 444 17.94 -10.43 -17.06
C THR A 444 17.78 -9.45 -15.90
N PHE A 445 17.77 -9.94 -14.66
CA PHE A 445 17.73 -9.11 -13.46
C PHE A 445 18.91 -8.13 -13.41
N LEU A 446 20.14 -8.62 -13.60
CA LEU A 446 21.33 -7.78 -13.61
C LEU A 446 21.28 -6.74 -14.72
N ALA A 447 20.81 -7.11 -15.92
CA ALA A 447 20.63 -6.19 -17.02
C ALA A 447 19.63 -5.07 -16.67
N ILE A 448 18.47 -5.43 -16.10
CA ILE A 448 17.46 -4.46 -15.62
C ILE A 448 18.06 -3.57 -14.52
N LEU A 449 18.81 -4.14 -13.59
CA LEU A 449 19.42 -3.41 -12.48
C LEU A 449 20.37 -2.31 -12.99
N VAL A 450 21.18 -2.60 -14.00
CA VAL A 450 22.13 -1.61 -14.55
C VAL A 450 21.52 -0.67 -15.58
N SER A 451 20.46 -1.08 -16.29
CA SER A 451 19.85 -0.29 -17.37
C SER A 451 18.68 0.57 -16.92
N SER A 452 17.90 0.14 -15.93
CA SER A 452 16.70 0.85 -15.51
C SER A 452 17.03 2.24 -14.96
N ARG A 453 16.30 3.25 -15.45
CA ARG A 453 16.40 4.64 -15.02
C ARG A 453 15.10 5.15 -14.40
N THR A 454 14.14 4.27 -14.11
CA THR A 454 12.82 4.61 -13.55
C THR A 454 12.92 5.54 -12.35
N ASN A 455 13.80 5.19 -11.41
CA ASN A 455 14.04 5.98 -10.21
C ASN A 455 15.44 6.62 -10.12
N LEU A 456 16.26 6.46 -11.17
CA LEU A 456 17.62 6.97 -11.28
C LEU A 456 17.75 7.91 -12.49
N GLY A 457 17.37 9.16 -12.30
CA GLY A 457 17.73 10.25 -13.22
C GLY A 457 16.72 10.61 -14.31
N ASN A 458 15.79 9.73 -14.67
CA ASN A 458 14.75 10.11 -15.63
C ASN A 458 13.73 11.06 -14.98
N ASP A 459 13.39 12.14 -15.69
CA ASP A 459 12.28 13.01 -15.33
C ASP A 459 10.92 12.33 -15.62
N GLU A 460 9.84 12.92 -15.08
CA GLU A 460 8.48 12.38 -15.23
C GLU A 460 8.02 12.28 -16.68
N LEU A 461 8.48 13.20 -17.54
CA LEU A 461 8.12 13.25 -18.96
C LEU A 461 8.78 12.10 -19.73
N THR A 462 10.08 11.89 -19.52
CA THR A 462 10.85 10.79 -20.10
C THR A 462 10.29 9.45 -19.65
N GLN A 463 9.94 9.33 -18.36
CA GLN A 463 9.26 8.15 -17.85
C GLN A 463 7.94 7.90 -18.57
N SER A 464 7.11 8.94 -18.73
CA SER A 464 5.84 8.82 -19.43
C SER A 464 6.02 8.40 -20.90
N ARG A 465 7.05 8.92 -21.59
CA ARG A 465 7.41 8.47 -22.95
C ARG A 465 7.76 7.00 -23.01
N LEU A 466 8.60 6.52 -22.08
CA LEU A 466 8.98 5.11 -22.01
C LEU A 466 7.79 4.19 -21.74
N GLU A 467 6.91 4.56 -20.79
CA GLU A 467 5.74 3.74 -20.45
C GLU A 467 4.73 3.66 -21.60
N VAL A 468 4.36 4.80 -22.21
CA VAL A 468 3.44 4.81 -23.36
C VAL A 468 4.03 4.07 -24.56
N SER A 469 5.33 4.27 -24.83
CA SER A 469 6.05 3.57 -25.91
C SER A 469 6.07 2.06 -25.69
N THR A 470 6.29 1.63 -24.44
CA THR A 470 6.29 0.21 -24.05
C THR A 470 4.94 -0.44 -24.28
N LEU A 471 3.86 0.20 -23.84
CA LEU A 471 2.50 -0.28 -24.05
C LEU A 471 2.17 -0.38 -25.55
N LEU A 472 2.52 0.65 -26.32
CA LEU A 472 2.29 0.68 -27.76
C LEU A 472 3.17 -0.30 -28.53
N ALA A 473 4.37 -0.62 -28.04
CA ALA A 473 5.24 -1.62 -28.65
C ALA A 473 4.63 -3.02 -28.54
N ALA A 474 4.05 -3.37 -27.38
CA ALA A 474 3.38 -4.65 -27.16
C ALA A 474 2.09 -4.83 -27.98
N GLY A 475 1.37 -3.75 -28.31
CA GLY A 475 0.17 -3.83 -29.15
C GLY A 475 -0.46 -2.45 -29.42
N ASP A 476 -1.22 -2.34 -30.51
CA ASP A 476 -2.08 -1.17 -30.75
C ASP A 476 -3.17 -1.11 -29.67
N LYS A 477 -3.40 0.06 -29.08
CA LYS A 477 -4.30 0.20 -27.91
C LYS A 477 -5.25 1.38 -28.05
N THR A 478 -6.41 1.29 -27.40
CA THR A 478 -7.33 2.42 -27.25
C THR A 478 -6.78 3.42 -26.25
N HIS A 479 -7.33 4.64 -26.24
CA HIS A 479 -6.96 5.66 -25.24
C HIS A 479 -7.20 5.15 -23.81
N SER A 480 -8.36 4.54 -23.55
CA SER A 480 -8.72 4.03 -22.23
C SER A 480 -7.81 2.90 -21.76
N GLN A 481 -7.45 1.96 -22.66
CA GLN A 481 -6.52 0.88 -22.35
C GLN A 481 -5.13 1.40 -22.00
N LEU A 482 -4.65 2.43 -22.70
CA LEU A 482 -3.36 3.04 -22.38
C LEU A 482 -3.42 3.70 -21.00
N LEU A 483 -4.46 4.49 -20.72
CA LEU A 483 -4.60 5.18 -19.44
C LEU A 483 -4.69 4.20 -18.25
N GLU A 484 -5.41 3.08 -18.41
CA GLU A 484 -5.55 2.03 -17.40
C GLU A 484 -4.24 1.27 -17.15
N LEU A 485 -3.41 1.08 -18.17
CA LEU A 485 -2.16 0.34 -18.08
C LEU A 485 -0.94 1.21 -17.72
N MET A 486 -1.11 2.52 -17.62
CA MET A 486 -0.06 3.42 -17.15
C MET A 486 0.16 3.19 -15.65
N PRO A 487 1.41 3.10 -15.16
CA PRO A 487 1.66 2.97 -13.74
C PRO A 487 1.00 4.07 -12.92
N GLU A 488 0.26 3.69 -11.87
CA GLU A 488 -0.33 4.65 -10.94
C GLU A 488 0.79 5.38 -10.21
N ARG A 489 0.88 6.69 -10.45
CA ARG A 489 1.81 7.59 -9.80
C ARG A 489 1.01 8.81 -9.34
N SER A 490 1.31 9.31 -8.17
CA SER A 490 0.44 10.28 -7.50
C SER A 490 0.36 11.62 -8.22
N GLY A 491 -0.86 12.12 -8.39
CA GLY A 491 -1.16 13.48 -8.81
C GLY A 491 -1.58 13.68 -10.27
N ASN A 492 -2.09 14.89 -10.56
CA ASN A 492 -2.62 15.30 -11.87
C ASN A 492 -1.54 15.54 -12.95
N ALA A 493 -0.26 15.26 -12.66
CA ALA A 493 0.83 15.36 -13.62
C ALA A 493 0.80 14.21 -14.63
N HIS A 494 0.33 13.04 -14.20
CA HIS A 494 0.19 11.85 -15.04
C HIS A 494 -0.74 12.06 -16.22
N THR A 495 -1.93 12.61 -15.99
CA THR A 495 -2.89 12.91 -17.05
C THR A 495 -2.44 14.05 -17.96
N ARG A 496 -1.75 15.07 -17.42
CA ARG A 496 -1.23 16.19 -18.20
C ARG A 496 -0.12 15.79 -19.17
N ASN A 497 0.84 14.97 -18.71
CA ASN A 497 1.93 14.49 -19.56
C ASN A 497 1.44 13.45 -20.57
N PHE A 498 0.47 12.61 -20.17
CA PHE A 498 -0.04 11.52 -21.00
C PHE A 498 -0.54 11.98 -22.37
N GLU A 499 -1.41 13.00 -22.46
CA GLU A 499 -1.95 13.47 -23.74
C GLU A 499 -0.86 14.00 -24.69
N SER A 500 0.07 14.78 -24.13
CA SER A 500 1.19 15.33 -24.89
C SER A 500 2.09 14.22 -25.43
N VAL A 501 2.45 13.26 -24.57
CA VAL A 501 3.29 12.12 -24.91
C VAL A 501 2.59 11.21 -25.93
N LEU A 502 1.31 10.90 -25.72
CA LEU A 502 0.55 10.05 -26.63
C LEU A 502 0.55 10.63 -28.04
N LYS A 503 0.32 11.94 -28.17
CA LYS A 503 0.39 12.64 -29.46
C LYS A 503 1.80 12.63 -30.05
N GLU A 504 2.84 12.73 -29.22
CA GLU A 504 4.24 12.67 -29.64
C GLU A 504 4.58 11.29 -30.24
N VAL A 505 4.28 10.21 -29.52
CA VAL A 505 4.79 8.86 -29.81
C VAL A 505 3.85 7.99 -30.64
N SER A 506 2.62 8.44 -30.90
CA SER A 506 1.63 7.62 -31.63
C SER A 506 0.84 8.37 -32.70
N THR A 507 0.19 7.60 -33.57
CA THR A 507 -0.79 8.06 -34.56
C THR A 507 -2.12 7.38 -34.31
N TYR A 508 -3.22 8.14 -34.32
CA TYR A 508 -4.57 7.59 -34.18
C TYR A 508 -5.05 6.98 -35.50
N ARG A 509 -5.40 5.69 -35.47
CA ARG A 509 -6.04 4.95 -36.55
C ARG A 509 -7.54 4.85 -36.26
N PRO A 510 -8.41 5.56 -37.01
CA PRO A 510 -9.85 5.46 -36.82
C PRO A 510 -10.35 4.04 -37.15
N PRO A 511 -11.51 3.64 -36.63
CA PRO A 511 -12.08 2.34 -36.96
C PRO A 511 -12.42 2.25 -38.46
N PRO A 512 -12.38 1.04 -39.06
CA PRO A 512 -12.66 0.85 -40.47
C PRO A 512 -14.08 1.33 -40.83
N LYS A 513 -14.20 2.11 -41.91
CA LYS A 513 -15.51 2.53 -42.42
C LYS A 513 -16.27 1.31 -42.95
N GLY A 514 -17.42 1.01 -42.37
CA GLY A 514 -18.30 -0.07 -42.81
C GLY A 514 -18.11 -1.42 -42.11
N SER A 515 -17.40 -1.48 -40.98
CA SER A 515 -17.42 -2.68 -40.13
C SER A 515 -18.83 -2.87 -39.55
N GLU A 516 -19.38 -4.08 -39.67
CA GLU A 516 -20.63 -4.48 -39.01
C GLU A 516 -20.47 -4.56 -37.48
N ASN A 517 -19.21 -4.65 -37.01
CA ASN A 517 -18.85 -4.66 -35.60
C ASN A 517 -18.45 -3.25 -35.13
N LEU A 518 -18.83 -2.90 -33.91
CA LEU A 518 -18.43 -1.67 -33.22
C LEU A 518 -16.94 -1.72 -32.85
N GLU A 519 -16.06 -1.58 -33.84
CA GLU A 519 -14.62 -1.48 -33.63
C GLU A 519 -14.24 -0.07 -33.14
N GLN A 520 -13.32 -0.01 -32.18
CA GLN A 520 -12.82 1.25 -31.63
C GLN A 520 -11.57 1.71 -32.39
N GLY A 521 -11.32 3.03 -32.41
CA GLY A 521 -10.07 3.56 -32.95
C GLY A 521 -8.89 3.25 -32.04
N LEU A 522 -7.73 3.03 -32.65
CA LEU A 522 -6.53 2.54 -31.97
C LEU A 522 -5.36 3.50 -32.18
N PHE A 523 -4.50 3.62 -31.18
CA PHE A 523 -3.23 4.31 -31.28
C PHE A 523 -2.15 3.32 -31.70
N VAL A 524 -1.35 3.75 -32.68
CA VAL A 524 -0.27 2.96 -33.29
C VAL A 524 1.06 3.69 -33.06
N PRO A 525 2.14 3.01 -32.68
CA PRO A 525 3.44 3.65 -32.45
C PRO A 525 3.98 4.32 -33.72
N LYS A 526 4.58 5.49 -33.55
CA LYS A 526 5.37 6.19 -34.59
C LYS A 526 6.80 5.63 -34.66
N PRO A 527 7.55 5.89 -35.75
CA PRO A 527 8.95 5.46 -35.88
C PRO A 527 9.85 5.84 -34.69
N ILE A 528 9.63 7.03 -34.09
CA ILE A 528 10.38 7.50 -32.92
C ILE A 528 10.33 6.54 -31.72
N VAL A 529 9.24 5.76 -31.58
CA VAL A 529 9.14 4.73 -30.53
C VAL A 529 10.27 3.73 -30.69
N TRP A 530 10.45 3.18 -31.89
CA TRP A 530 11.44 2.15 -32.16
C TRP A 530 12.86 2.69 -32.19
N GLU A 531 13.04 3.94 -32.65
CA GLU A 531 14.37 4.56 -32.77
C GLU A 531 14.92 5.05 -31.41
N GLN A 532 14.06 5.47 -30.49
CA GLN A 532 14.50 6.20 -29.28
C GLN A 532 13.98 5.63 -27.96
N TYR A 533 12.80 5.00 -27.94
CA TYR A 533 12.09 4.68 -26.70
C TYR A 533 11.82 3.18 -26.48
N TYR A 534 12.02 2.35 -27.49
CA TYR A 534 11.84 0.91 -27.37
C TYR A 534 12.99 0.31 -26.57
N ASP A 535 12.66 -0.19 -25.39
CA ASP A 535 13.57 -0.94 -24.52
C ASP A 535 12.97 -2.33 -24.23
N PRO A 536 13.53 -3.42 -24.79
CA PRO A 536 13.01 -4.77 -24.57
C PRO A 536 13.07 -5.19 -23.09
N LEU A 537 14.03 -4.68 -22.30
CA LEU A 537 14.11 -4.98 -20.87
C LEU A 537 12.99 -4.28 -20.10
N HIS A 538 12.67 -3.03 -20.45
CA HIS A 538 11.54 -2.32 -19.85
C HIS A 538 10.21 -2.96 -20.24
N VAL A 539 10.05 -3.42 -21.48
CA VAL A 539 8.87 -4.20 -21.90
C VAL A 539 8.75 -5.48 -21.07
N LEU A 540 9.83 -6.26 -20.95
CA LEU A 540 9.82 -7.51 -20.20
C LEU A 540 9.43 -7.30 -18.73
N ARG A 541 9.88 -6.19 -18.13
CA ARG A 541 9.57 -5.81 -16.74
C ARG A 541 8.12 -5.38 -16.52
N ARG A 542 7.43 -4.91 -17.57
CA ARG A 542 6.01 -4.52 -17.55
C ARG A 542 5.08 -5.59 -18.13
N ALA A 543 5.63 -6.61 -18.80
CA ALA A 543 4.86 -7.63 -19.49
C ALA A 543 4.29 -8.68 -18.52
N VAL A 544 3.00 -8.56 -18.24
CA VAL A 544 2.22 -9.59 -17.50
C VAL A 544 2.19 -10.92 -18.27
N HIS A 545 2.25 -10.88 -19.60
CA HIS A 545 2.31 -12.08 -20.42
C HIS A 545 3.54 -12.06 -21.32
N ARG A 546 4.32 -13.16 -21.36
CA ARG A 546 5.48 -13.29 -22.26
C ARG A 546 5.11 -13.05 -23.74
N ARG A 547 3.86 -13.31 -24.14
CA ARG A 547 3.37 -13.00 -25.50
C ARG A 547 3.47 -11.52 -25.84
N ASP A 548 3.32 -10.63 -24.86
CA ASP A 548 3.34 -9.18 -25.07
C ASP A 548 4.77 -8.72 -25.39
N PHE A 549 5.76 -9.31 -24.72
CA PHE A 549 7.18 -9.15 -25.04
C PHE A 549 7.54 -9.74 -26.41
N HIS A 550 7.06 -10.94 -26.75
CA HIS A 550 7.29 -11.52 -28.07
C HIS A 550 6.67 -10.67 -29.19
N ALA A 551 5.45 -10.19 -29.00
CA ALA A 551 4.79 -9.29 -29.94
C ALA A 551 5.55 -7.98 -30.13
N SER A 552 6.11 -7.40 -29.05
CA SER A 552 6.93 -6.19 -29.17
C SER A 552 8.20 -6.43 -29.97
N MET A 553 8.84 -7.58 -29.76
CA MET A 553 10.04 -7.97 -30.51
C MET A 553 9.76 -8.20 -31.99
N GLU A 554 8.70 -8.93 -32.33
CA GLU A 554 8.29 -9.15 -33.73
C GLU A 554 8.03 -7.82 -34.45
N ARG A 555 7.33 -6.90 -33.79
CA ARG A 555 7.03 -5.57 -34.33
C ARG A 555 8.25 -4.67 -34.49
N PHE A 556 9.25 -4.81 -33.62
CA PHE A 556 10.51 -4.08 -33.76
C PHE A 556 11.35 -4.59 -34.93
N THR A 557 11.27 -5.89 -35.24
CA THR A 557 12.03 -6.51 -36.35
C THR A 557 11.37 -6.38 -37.72
N ALA A 558 10.06 -6.08 -37.75
CA ALA A 558 9.27 -5.90 -38.97
C ALA A 558 9.46 -4.49 -39.55
#